data_AF-A0A162CQG3-F1
#
_entry.id   AF-A0A162CQG3-F1
#
_cell.length_a   1.000
_cell.length_b   1.000
_cell.length_c   1.000
_cell.angle_alpha   90.00
_cell.angle_beta   90.00
_cell.angle_gamma   90.00
#
_symmetry.space_group_name_H-M   'P 1'
#
loop_
_entity.id
_entity.type
_entity.pdbx_description
1 polymer ?
#
loop_
_entity_poly.entity_id
_entity_poly.type
_entity_poly.pdbx_seq_one_letter_code
_entity_poly.pdbx_strand_id
1 'polypeptide(L)'
;MSDDDQAMSLLKTSTRKSFRLSVIIPIVFFIAGLGSILGAVFLSSTSEEANRNLMIGLSIGFSIILIFYLINWFFCLSFLREIKHLEIKDSKLQKLIDLSRYCCILFMIPLTFFIGLVGFYKVNQFAEGKVQRGSLDQILYKFLIEKR
;
A
#
# COMPACT_ATOMS: atom_id res chain seq x y z
N MET A 1 13.96 -19.60 -17.04
CA MET A 1 13.82 -18.84 -15.78
C MET A 1 13.08 -19.75 -14.82
N SER A 2 13.53 -19.90 -13.57
CA SER A 2 12.81 -20.77 -12.62
C SER A 2 11.53 -20.10 -12.14
N ASP A 3 10.54 -20.89 -11.71
CA ASP A 3 9.30 -20.39 -11.11
C ASP A 3 9.57 -19.49 -9.89
N ASP A 4 10.62 -19.81 -9.12
CA ASP A 4 11.08 -19.00 -7.98
C ASP A 4 11.62 -17.63 -8.42
N ASP A 5 12.40 -17.57 -9.52
CA ASP A 5 12.90 -16.30 -10.07
C ASP A 5 11.75 -15.43 -10.59
N GLN A 6 10.76 -16.06 -11.24
CA GLN A 6 9.57 -15.37 -11.72
C GLN A 6 8.73 -14.84 -10.55
N ALA A 7 8.50 -15.66 -9.53
CA ALA A 7 7.76 -15.29 -8.32
C ALA A 7 8.44 -14.12 -7.57
N MET A 8 9.77 -14.14 -7.46
CA MET A 8 10.54 -13.04 -6.87
C MET A 8 10.43 -11.74 -7.68
N SER A 9 10.48 -11.83 -9.02
CA SER A 9 10.32 -10.68 -9.91
C SER A 9 8.93 -10.05 -9.76
N LEU A 10 7.88 -10.88 -9.73
CA LEU A 10 6.50 -10.45 -9.52
C LEU A 10 6.31 -9.80 -8.16
N LEU A 11 6.85 -10.42 -7.10
CA LEU A 11 6.83 -9.88 -5.74
C LEU A 11 7.44 -8.48 -5.70
N LYS A 12 8.70 -8.31 -6.16
CA LYS A 12 9.39 -7.02 -6.17
C LYS A 12 8.66 -5.96 -7.00
N THR A 13 8.09 -6.35 -8.14
CA THR A 13 7.37 -5.44 -9.02
C THR A 13 6.07 -4.96 -8.38
N SER A 14 5.28 -5.89 -7.82
CA SER A 14 4.04 -5.59 -7.11
C SER A 14 4.31 -4.72 -5.88
N THR A 15 5.22 -5.16 -5.01
CA THR A 15 5.52 -4.46 -3.75
C THR A 15 6.08 -3.08 -3.99
N ARG A 16 6.90 -2.87 -5.02
CA ARG A 16 7.43 -1.54 -5.36
C ARG A 16 6.36 -0.60 -5.88
N LYS A 17 5.42 -1.09 -6.70
CA LYS A 17 4.27 -0.28 -7.18
C LYS A 17 3.36 0.09 -6.01
N SER A 18 2.97 -0.90 -5.19
CA SER A 18 2.12 -0.68 -4.02
C SER A 18 2.80 0.18 -2.95
N PHE A 19 4.13 0.10 -2.80
CA PHE A 19 4.91 1.00 -1.94
C PHE A 19 4.86 2.45 -2.41
N ARG A 20 4.98 2.73 -3.72
CA ARG A 20 4.83 4.10 -4.22
C ARG A 20 3.45 4.66 -3.86
N LEU A 21 2.42 3.82 -3.98
CA LEU A 21 1.05 4.19 -3.63
C LEU A 21 0.87 4.36 -2.11
N SER A 22 1.59 3.60 -1.28
CA SER A 22 1.58 3.77 0.18
C SER A 22 2.13 5.12 0.64
N VAL A 23 2.98 5.75 -0.17
CA VAL A 23 3.50 7.09 0.09
C VAL A 23 2.59 8.17 -0.51
N ILE A 24 2.12 7.97 -1.74
CA ILE A 24 1.31 8.97 -2.46
C ILE A 24 -0.07 9.18 -1.80
N ILE A 25 -0.76 8.11 -1.40
CA ILE A 25 -2.12 8.22 -0.86
C ILE A 25 -2.19 9.12 0.39
N PRO A 26 -1.33 8.93 1.43
CA PRO A 26 -1.30 9.82 2.58
C PRO A 26 -0.97 11.28 2.23
N ILE A 27 -0.06 11.51 1.27
CA ILE A 27 0.31 12.87 0.83
C ILE A 27 -0.88 13.55 0.16
N VAL A 28 -1.57 12.86 -0.75
CA VAL A 28 -2.77 13.39 -1.42
C VAL A 28 -3.87 13.67 -0.40
N PHE A 29 -4.09 12.78 0.57
CA PHE A 29 -5.05 12.99 1.65
C PHE A 29 -4.72 14.23 2.48
N PHE A 30 -3.45 14.41 2.84
CA PHE A 30 -3.01 15.58 3.58
C PHE A 30 -3.20 16.88 2.80
N ILE A 31 -2.76 16.92 1.53
CA ILE A 31 -2.90 18.09 0.67
C ILE A 31 -4.37 18.43 0.44
N ALA A 32 -5.20 17.42 0.15
CA ALA A 32 -6.62 17.64 -0.06
C ALA A 32 -7.31 18.13 1.22
N GLY A 33 -7.05 17.51 2.37
CA GLY A 33 -7.62 17.92 3.64
C GLY A 33 -7.20 19.34 4.03
N LEU A 34 -5.89 19.59 4.08
CA LEU A 34 -5.34 20.90 4.45
C LEU A 34 -5.76 21.98 3.45
N GLY A 35 -5.67 21.71 2.15
CA GLY A 35 -6.07 22.63 1.09
C GLY A 35 -7.56 22.98 1.15
N SER A 36 -8.42 22.01 1.46
CA SER A 36 -9.86 22.25 1.63
C SER A 36 -10.15 23.12 2.85
N ILE A 37 -9.44 22.90 3.96
CA ILE A 37 -9.58 23.72 5.18
C ILE A 37 -9.09 25.14 4.91
N LEU A 38 -7.91 25.31 4.32
CA LEU A 38 -7.36 26.63 3.99
C LEU A 38 -8.26 27.37 2.99
N GLY A 39 -8.76 26.69 1.95
CA GLY A 39 -9.71 27.27 1.02
C GLY A 39 -11.01 27.69 1.69
N ALA A 40 -11.56 26.85 2.57
CA ALA A 40 -12.75 27.18 3.34
C ALA A 40 -12.55 28.42 4.25
N VAL A 41 -11.41 28.53 4.93
CA VAL A 41 -11.11 29.62 5.86
C VAL A 41 -10.76 30.94 5.15
N PHE A 42 -9.93 30.89 4.10
CA PHE A 42 -9.38 32.10 3.49
C PHE A 42 -10.17 32.61 2.27
N LEU A 43 -10.97 31.77 1.60
CA LEU A 43 -11.70 32.15 0.38
C LEU A 43 -13.20 32.34 0.59
N SER A 44 -13.70 32.12 1.81
CA SER A 44 -15.14 32.15 2.08
C SER A 44 -15.49 33.33 2.97
N SER A 45 -16.53 34.08 2.58
CA SER A 45 -17.00 35.25 3.32
C SER A 45 -18.11 34.90 4.32
N THR A 46 -18.72 33.74 4.14
CA THR A 46 -19.80 33.22 4.99
C THR A 46 -19.53 31.77 5.40
N SER A 47 -20.18 31.31 6.47
CA SER A 47 -20.09 29.92 6.94
C SER A 47 -20.64 28.92 5.92
N GLU A 48 -21.66 29.31 5.15
CA GLU A 48 -22.28 28.47 4.13
C GLU A 48 -21.35 28.26 2.93
N GLU A 49 -20.67 29.32 2.47
CA GLU A 49 -19.61 29.23 1.47
C GLU A 49 -18.44 28.38 1.95
N ALA A 50 -18.03 28.52 3.22
CA ALA A 50 -16.95 27.74 3.80
C ALA A 50 -17.28 26.24 3.81
N ASN A 51 -18.49 25.87 4.21
CA ASN A 51 -18.94 24.47 4.18
C ASN A 51 -19.01 23.93 2.75
N ARG A 52 -19.49 24.73 1.79
CA ARG A 52 -19.53 24.32 0.37
C ARG A 52 -18.13 24.09 -0.18
N ASN A 53 -17.21 25.02 0.06
CA ASN A 53 -15.82 24.92 -0.39
C ASN A 53 -15.09 23.75 0.26
N LEU A 54 -15.31 23.51 1.55
CA LEU A 54 -14.79 22.35 2.27
C LEU A 54 -15.29 21.05 1.64
N MET A 55 -16.60 20.93 1.40
CA MET A 55 -17.18 19.74 0.78
C MET A 55 -16.61 19.48 -0.61
N ILE A 56 -16.56 20.51 -1.46
CA ILE A 56 -15.99 20.39 -2.82
C ILE A 56 -14.55 19.92 -2.76
N GLY A 57 -13.71 20.55 -1.93
CA GLY A 57 -12.30 20.18 -1.81
C GLY A 57 -12.10 18.75 -1.30
N LEU A 58 -12.86 18.34 -0.27
CA LEU A 58 -12.82 16.98 0.25
C LEU A 58 -13.32 15.97 -0.78
N SER A 59 -14.40 16.27 -1.51
CA SER A 59 -14.91 15.40 -2.58
C SER A 59 -13.89 15.19 -3.70
N ILE A 60 -13.18 16.24 -4.12
CA ILE A 60 -12.09 16.14 -5.10
C ILE A 60 -10.97 15.27 -4.53
N GLY A 61 -10.54 15.54 -3.29
CA GLY A 61 -9.50 14.76 -2.61
C GLY A 61 -9.81 13.27 -2.53
N PHE A 62 -11.00 12.93 -2.03
CA PHE A 62 -11.46 11.55 -1.92
C PHE A 62 -11.61 10.88 -3.28
N SER A 63 -12.01 11.61 -4.33
CA SER A 63 -12.08 11.08 -5.69
C SER A 63 -10.69 10.69 -6.22
N ILE A 64 -9.67 11.52 -5.98
CA ILE A 64 -8.28 11.20 -6.36
C ILE A 64 -7.77 9.98 -5.59
N ILE A 65 -8.04 9.91 -4.28
CA ILE A 65 -7.65 8.76 -3.44
C ILE A 65 -8.34 7.49 -3.93
N LEU A 66 -9.63 7.56 -4.27
CA LEU A 66 -10.39 6.43 -4.80
C LEU A 66 -9.76 5.90 -6.10
N ILE A 67 -9.30 6.77 -7.00
CA ILE A 67 -8.60 6.36 -8.21
C ILE A 67 -7.33 5.57 -7.86
N PHE A 68 -6.48 6.09 -6.98
CA PHE A 68 -5.26 5.38 -6.56
C PHE A 68 -5.56 4.06 -5.83
N TYR A 69 -6.62 4.04 -5.04
CA TYR A 69 -7.10 2.86 -4.35
C TYR A 69 -7.50 1.75 -5.35
N LEU A 70 -8.30 2.09 -6.36
CA LEU A 70 -8.72 1.17 -7.42
C LEU A 70 -7.55 0.69 -8.27
N ILE A 71 -6.60 1.57 -8.61
CA ILE A 71 -5.38 1.17 -9.33
C ILE A 71 -4.60 0.11 -8.53
N ASN A 72 -4.44 0.30 -7.22
CA ASN A 72 -3.72 -0.66 -6.39
C ASN A 72 -4.51 -1.97 -6.22
N TRP A 73 -5.85 -1.93 -6.20
CA TRP A 73 -6.69 -3.12 -6.28
C TRP A 73 -6.38 -3.95 -7.53
N PHE A 74 -6.33 -3.32 -8.70
CA PHE A 74 -6.02 -4.03 -9.94
C PHE A 74 -4.63 -4.67 -9.89
N PHE A 75 -3.62 -3.99 -9.34
CA PHE A 75 -2.29 -4.58 -9.16
C PHE A 75 -2.32 -5.77 -8.20
N CYS A 76 -3.03 -5.67 -7.07
CA CYS A 76 -3.21 -6.77 -6.14
C CYS A 76 -3.91 -7.97 -6.78
N LEU A 77 -4.99 -7.75 -7.52
CA LEU A 77 -5.71 -8.82 -8.22
C LEU A 77 -4.83 -9.50 -9.29
N SER A 78 -4.04 -8.72 -10.04
CA SER A 78 -3.08 -9.28 -11.02
C SER A 78 -2.03 -10.14 -10.32
N PHE A 79 -1.42 -9.63 -9.26
CA PHE A 79 -0.43 -10.36 -8.47
C PHE A 79 -1.00 -11.68 -7.90
N LEU A 80 -2.20 -11.63 -7.30
CA LEU A 80 -2.87 -12.81 -6.75
C LEU A 80 -3.17 -13.86 -7.81
N ARG A 81 -3.53 -13.43 -9.03
CA ARG A 81 -3.80 -14.33 -10.15
C ARG A 81 -2.52 -14.98 -10.66
N GLU A 82 -1.49 -14.19 -10.92
CA GLU A 82 -0.23 -14.67 -11.48
C GLU A 82 0.49 -15.63 -10.51
N ILE A 83 0.50 -15.30 -9.22
CA ILE A 83 1.18 -16.11 -8.20
C ILE A 83 0.44 -17.41 -7.84
N LYS A 84 -0.81 -17.59 -8.29
CA LYS A 84 -1.57 -18.83 -8.09
C LYS A 84 -1.05 -19.98 -8.97
N HIS A 85 -0.40 -19.65 -10.09
CA HIS A 85 0.03 -20.61 -11.09
C HIS A 85 1.49 -21.06 -10.95
N LEU A 86 2.25 -20.45 -10.04
CA LEU A 86 3.67 -20.74 -9.84
C LEU A 86 3.87 -21.72 -8.69
N GLU A 87 4.71 -22.71 -8.89
CA GLU A 87 5.09 -23.67 -7.85
C GLU A 87 6.39 -23.20 -7.18
N ILE A 88 6.25 -22.61 -5.99
CA ILE A 88 7.37 -21.97 -5.27
C ILE A 88 8.03 -23.00 -4.36
N LYS A 89 9.32 -23.27 -4.57
CA LYS A 89 10.09 -24.26 -3.80
C LYS A 89 10.81 -23.63 -2.61
N ASP A 90 11.19 -22.36 -2.71
CA ASP A 90 11.82 -21.64 -1.61
C ASP A 90 10.81 -21.27 -0.52
N SER A 91 10.95 -21.91 0.66
CA SER A 91 10.13 -21.64 1.84
C SER A 91 10.11 -20.18 2.32
N LYS A 92 11.21 -19.43 2.16
CA LYS A 92 11.28 -18.01 2.55
C LYS A 92 10.52 -17.14 1.56
N LEU A 93 10.67 -17.43 0.27
CA LEU A 93 9.93 -16.76 -0.79
C LEU A 93 8.43 -17.01 -0.66
N GLN A 94 8.03 -18.25 -0.36
CA GLN A 94 6.64 -18.60 -0.08
C GLN A 94 6.05 -17.75 1.06
N LYS A 95 6.76 -17.61 2.19
CA LYS A 95 6.33 -16.78 3.32
C LYS A 95 6.21 -15.29 2.96
N LEU A 96 7.14 -14.77 2.16
CA LEU A 96 7.07 -13.38 1.67
C LEU A 96 5.86 -13.16 0.77
N ILE A 97 5.56 -14.14 -0.09
CA ILE A 97 4.40 -14.12 -0.98
C ILE A 97 3.11 -14.18 -0.17
N ASP A 98 3.02 -15.06 0.81
CA ASP A 98 1.84 -15.15 1.68
C ASP A 98 1.63 -13.87 2.48
N LEU A 99 2.71 -13.26 2.99
CA LEU A 99 2.64 -11.94 3.62
C LEU A 99 2.12 -10.87 2.64
N SER A 100 2.59 -10.87 1.40
CA SER A 100 2.12 -9.96 0.34
C SER A 100 0.64 -10.19 0.01
N ARG A 101 0.18 -11.45 -0.03
CA ARG A 101 -1.23 -11.82 -0.23
C ARG A 101 -2.11 -11.24 0.89
N TYR A 102 -1.70 -11.40 2.16
CA TYR A 102 -2.43 -10.81 3.29
C TYR A 102 -2.46 -9.28 3.20
N CYS A 103 -1.36 -8.64 2.80
CA CYS A 103 -1.33 -7.19 2.58
C CYS A 103 -2.32 -6.75 1.49
N CYS A 104 -2.42 -7.50 0.40
CA CYS A 104 -3.42 -7.25 -0.65
C CYS A 104 -4.85 -7.39 -0.15
N ILE A 105 -5.17 -8.43 0.63
CA ILE A 105 -6.51 -8.60 1.21
C ILE A 105 -6.85 -7.45 2.15
N LEU A 106 -5.93 -7.10 3.07
CA LEU A 106 -6.12 -6.00 4.01
C LEU A 106 -6.22 -4.65 3.31
N PHE A 107 -5.47 -4.45 2.23
CA PHE A 107 -5.59 -3.27 1.38
C PHE A 107 -6.97 -3.19 0.71
N MET A 108 -7.50 -4.34 0.28
CA MET A 108 -8.79 -4.40 -0.38
C MET A 108 -10.00 -4.13 0.54
N ILE A 109 -9.80 -4.07 1.84
CA ILE A 109 -10.85 -3.72 2.80
C ILE A 109 -10.66 -2.25 3.21
N PRO A 110 -11.63 -1.35 2.95
CA PRO A 110 -11.50 0.07 3.26
C PRO A 110 -11.15 0.38 4.71
N LEU A 111 -11.61 -0.42 5.68
CA LEU A 111 -11.31 -0.22 7.10
C LEU A 111 -9.86 -0.55 7.47
N THR A 112 -9.20 -1.40 6.70
CA THR A 112 -7.84 -1.89 7.01
C THR A 112 -6.80 -1.49 5.98
N PHE A 113 -7.16 -0.61 5.03
CA PHE A 113 -6.28 -0.38 3.88
C PHE A 113 -4.91 0.20 4.26
N PHE A 114 -4.86 1.04 5.30
CA PHE A 114 -3.61 1.57 5.85
C PHE A 114 -2.68 0.46 6.35
N ILE A 115 -3.22 -0.60 6.95
CA ILE A 115 -2.44 -1.76 7.41
C ILE A 115 -1.84 -2.47 6.19
N GLY A 116 -2.64 -2.66 5.13
CA GLY A 116 -2.15 -3.21 3.86
C GLY A 116 -1.02 -2.37 3.24
N LEU A 117 -1.17 -1.03 3.25
CA LEU A 117 -0.14 -0.10 2.78
C LEU A 117 1.18 -0.24 3.53
N VAL A 118 1.14 -0.25 4.87
CA VAL A 118 2.33 -0.45 5.71
C VAL A 118 2.93 -1.84 5.49
N GLY A 119 2.07 -2.85 5.31
CA GLY A 119 2.48 -4.21 4.99
C GLY A 119 3.30 -4.29 3.70
N PHE A 120 2.87 -3.64 2.61
CA PHE A 120 3.63 -3.61 1.35
C PHE A 120 5.02 -2.99 1.51
N TYR A 121 5.15 -1.96 2.33
CA TYR A 121 6.45 -1.38 2.64
C TYR A 121 7.39 -2.40 3.31
N LYS A 122 6.89 -3.13 4.31
CA LYS A 122 7.67 -4.16 5.01
C LYS A 122 8.03 -5.32 4.10
N VAL A 123 7.09 -5.82 3.29
CA VAL A 123 7.37 -6.88 2.29
C VAL A 123 8.45 -6.42 1.31
N ASN A 124 8.40 -5.19 0.82
CA ASN A 124 9.43 -4.66 -0.08
C ASN A 124 10.80 -4.58 0.60
N GLN A 125 10.87 -4.10 1.85
CA GLN A 125 12.12 -4.07 2.62
C GLN A 125 12.71 -5.46 2.82
N PHE A 126 11.87 -6.44 3.15
CA PHE A 126 12.30 -7.83 3.38
C PHE A 126 12.76 -8.49 2.08
N ALA A 127 12.07 -8.26 0.96
CA ALA A 127 12.46 -8.76 -0.36
C ALA A 127 13.75 -8.12 -0.91
N GLU A 128 14.06 -6.89 -0.50
CA GLU A 128 15.33 -6.21 -0.82
C GLU A 128 16.46 -6.55 0.17
N GLY A 129 16.18 -7.31 1.24
CA GLY A 129 17.17 -7.64 2.27
C GLY A 129 17.62 -6.45 3.12
N LYS A 130 16.89 -5.33 3.10
CA LYS A 130 17.21 -4.09 3.81
C LYS A 130 16.77 -4.14 5.28
N VAL A 131 17.13 -5.21 5.98
CA VAL A 131 16.79 -5.42 7.38
C VAL A 131 17.93 -4.92 8.26
N GLN A 132 17.76 -3.77 8.91
CA GLN A 132 18.75 -3.23 9.84
C GLN A 132 18.88 -4.11 11.08
N ARG A 133 20.12 -4.39 11.53
CA ARG A 133 20.36 -5.14 12.76
C ARG A 133 19.93 -4.32 13.98
N GLY A 134 19.25 -4.96 14.94
CA GLY A 134 18.77 -4.36 16.19
C GLY A 134 17.44 -3.61 16.08
N SER A 135 16.79 -3.60 14.91
CA SER A 135 15.51 -2.91 14.72
C SER A 135 14.30 -3.85 14.91
N LEU A 136 13.12 -3.24 15.11
CA LEU A 136 11.83 -3.96 15.09
C LEU A 136 11.64 -4.74 13.78
N ASP A 137 12.20 -4.25 12.67
CA ASP A 137 12.11 -4.90 11.36
C ASP A 137 12.91 -6.20 11.31
N GLN A 138 14.02 -6.29 12.05
CA GLN A 138 14.72 -7.55 12.21
C GLN A 138 13.93 -8.57 13.02
N ILE A 139 13.23 -8.12 14.07
CA ILE A 139 12.39 -9.00 14.89
C ILE A 139 11.23 -9.53 14.05
N LEU A 140 10.55 -8.65 13.31
CA LEU A 140 9.46 -9.00 12.39
C LEU A 140 9.94 -9.95 11.29
N TYR A 141 11.07 -9.64 10.65
CA TYR A 141 11.65 -10.52 9.62
C TYR A 141 11.98 -11.90 10.18
N LYS A 142 12.59 -11.96 11.36
CA LYS A 142 12.89 -13.22 12.03
C LYS A 142 11.63 -14.03 12.33
N PHE A 143 10.60 -13.38 12.86
CA PHE A 143 9.37 -14.04 13.27
C PHE A 143 8.52 -14.50 12.08
N LEU A 144 8.38 -13.66 11.05
CA LEU A 144 7.48 -13.89 9.93
C LEU A 144 8.12 -14.66 8.78
N ILE A 145 9.42 -14.47 8.53
CA ILE A 145 10.11 -15.02 7.35
C ILE A 145 11.13 -16.09 7.75
N GLU A 146 12.00 -15.81 8.73
CA GLU A 146 13.13 -16.68 9.05
C GLU A 146 12.78 -17.88 9.93
N LYS A 147 11.78 -17.76 10.80
CA LYS A 147 11.44 -18.80 11.78
C LYS A 147 11.05 -20.10 11.07
N ARG A 148 11.88 -21.14 11.24
CA ARG A 148 11.69 -22.50 10.74
C ARG A 148 10.40 -23.11 11.27
#